data_AF-A0A5R8QDN1-F1
#
_entry.id   AF-A0A5R8QDN1-F1
#
_cell.length_a   1.000
_cell.length_b   1.000
_cell.length_c   1.000
_cell.angle_alpha   90.00
_cell.angle_beta   90.00
_cell.angle_gamma   90.00
#
_symmetry.space_group_name_H-M   'P 1'
#
loop_
_entity.id
_entity.type
_entity.pdbx_description
1 polymer ?
#
loop_
_entity_poly.entity_id
_entity_poly.type
_entity_poly.pdbx_seq_one_letter_code
_entity_poly.pdbx_strand_id
1 'polypeptide(L)' 'MKKDIHPNYHSIKVVMTDGTEYMTRSTWGKEGDTMHLDIDPKTHPAWTGGSTQLLDRGGRLSRFNSRFGNISFGGNKGKK' A
#
# COMPACT_ATOMS: atom_id res chain seq x y z
N MET A 1 -24.15 -27.32 5.71
CA MET A 1 -23.30 -27.93 6.74
C MET A 1 -23.73 -29.38 6.95
N LYS A 2 -23.04 -30.33 6.34
CA LYS A 2 -23.13 -31.75 6.75
C LYS A 2 -22.51 -31.87 8.15
N LYS A 3 -23.14 -32.66 9.03
CA LYS A 3 -22.58 -32.97 10.36
C LYS A 3 -21.15 -33.51 10.22
N ASP A 4 -20.28 -33.10 11.14
CA ASP A 4 -18.94 -33.67 11.39
C ASP A 4 -17.82 -33.41 10.37
N ILE A 5 -18.04 -32.60 9.32
CA ILE A 5 -16.97 -32.24 8.35
C ILE A 5 -16.63 -30.74 8.32
N HIS A 6 -17.17 -29.94 9.24
CA HIS A 6 -16.96 -28.49 9.26
C HIS A 6 -16.08 -28.10 10.45
N PRO A 7 -15.02 -27.30 10.24
CA PRO A 7 -14.23 -26.76 11.33
C PRO A 7 -15.08 -25.84 12.22
N ASN A 8 -14.72 -25.73 13.49
CA ASN A 8 -15.48 -24.93 14.45
C ASN A 8 -15.41 -23.43 14.10
N TYR A 9 -16.54 -22.87 13.69
CA TYR A 9 -16.66 -21.47 13.28
C TYR A 9 -17.08 -20.60 14.46
N HIS A 10 -16.14 -19.83 15.00
CA HIS A 10 -16.30 -19.06 16.21
C HIS A 10 -15.96 -17.58 15.97
N SER A 11 -16.36 -16.72 16.91
CA SER A 11 -16.05 -15.29 16.84
C SER A 11 -14.61 -15.05 17.32
N ILE A 12 -13.84 -14.30 16.54
CA ILE A 12 -12.50 -13.84 16.87
C ILE A 12 -12.45 -12.31 16.83
N LYS A 13 -11.56 -11.74 17.64
CA LYS A 13 -11.28 -10.31 17.66
C LYS A 13 -10.10 -10.03 16.75
N VAL A 14 -10.27 -9.19 15.74
CA VAL A 14 -9.17 -8.82 14.84
C VAL A 14 -8.72 -7.41 15.16
N VAL A 15 -7.44 -7.26 15.49
CA VAL A 15 -6.78 -5.99 15.78
C VAL A 15 -5.99 -5.58 14.54
N MET A 16 -6.42 -4.49 13.91
CA MET A 16 -5.71 -3.86 12.80
C MET A 16 -4.46 -3.12 13.29
N THR A 17 -3.56 -2.79 12.36
CA THR A 17 -2.30 -2.06 12.66
C THR A 17 -2.52 -0.65 13.19
N ASP A 18 -3.69 -0.05 12.93
CA ASP A 18 -4.08 1.27 13.46
C ASP A 18 -4.73 1.20 14.86
N GLY A 19 -4.82 0.00 15.44
CA GLY A 19 -5.49 -0.26 16.71
C GLY A 19 -7.00 -0.36 16.61
N THR A 20 -7.59 -0.28 15.41
CA THR A 20 -9.02 -0.55 15.24
C THR A 20 -9.29 -2.04 15.40
N GLU A 21 -10.32 -2.35 16.17
CA GLU A 21 -10.70 -3.72 16.50
C GLU A 21 -12.07 -4.02 15.87
N TYR A 22 -12.18 -5.16 15.19
CA TYR A 22 -13.47 -5.63 14.69
C TYR A 22 -13.67 -7.11 14.98
N MET A 23 -14.93 -7.46 15.23
CA MET A 23 -15.33 -8.84 15.47
C MET A 23 -15.64 -9.49 14.13
N THR A 24 -14.96 -10.58 13.82
CA THR A 24 -15.27 -11.43 12.67
C THR A 24 -15.41 -12.87 13.12
N ARG A 25 -16.04 -13.69 12.28
CA ARG A 25 -16.14 -15.13 12.54
C ARG A 25 -15.09 -15.83 11.70
N SER A 26 -14.33 -16.71 12.34
CA SER A 26 -13.26 -17.47 11.71
C SER A 26 -13.21 -18.89 12.28
N THR A 27 -12.48 -19.77 11.62
CA THR A 27 -12.13 -21.10 12.13
C THR A 27 -10.75 -21.11 12.78
N TRP A 28 -10.07 -19.96 12.79
CA TRP A 28 -8.72 -19.79 13.29
C TRP A 28 -8.70 -19.54 14.79
N GLY A 29 -7.85 -20.26 15.52
CA GLY A 29 -7.66 -20.06 16.96
C GLY A 29 -8.76 -20.68 17.80
N LYS A 30 -9.01 -20.06 18.96
CA LYS A 30 -10.07 -20.41 19.91
C LYS A 30 -11.12 -19.30 19.96
N GLU A 31 -12.30 -19.62 20.47
CA GLU A 31 -13.37 -18.64 20.66
C GLU A 31 -12.92 -17.48 21.55
N GLY A 32 -13.02 -16.25 21.03
CA GLY A 32 -12.60 -15.04 21.72
C GLY A 32 -11.11 -14.70 21.60
N ASP A 33 -10.34 -15.43 20.79
CA ASP A 33 -8.93 -15.14 20.58
C ASP A 33 -8.73 -13.83 19.79
N THR A 34 -7.58 -13.18 20.02
CA THR A 34 -7.25 -11.89 19.41
C THR A 34 -6.17 -12.07 18.35
N MET A 35 -6.54 -11.84 17.10
CA MET A 35 -5.63 -11.87 15.96
C MET A 35 -5.06 -10.48 15.71
N HIS A 36 -3.74 -10.35 15.85
CA HIS A 36 -3.01 -9.14 15.47
C HIS A 36 -2.57 -9.24 14.01
N LEU A 37 -2.93 -8.24 13.19
CA LEU A 37 -2.48 -8.15 11.81
C LEU A 37 -1.25 -7.26 11.72
N ASP A 38 -0.21 -7.74 11.05
CA ASP A 38 0.98 -6.94 10.71
C ASP A 38 0.74 -6.03 9.50
N ILE A 39 -0.19 -6.41 8.62
CA ILE A 39 -0.50 -5.70 7.38
C ILE A 39 -2.02 -5.71 7.19
N ASP A 40 -2.61 -4.53 7.05
CA ASP A 40 -4.05 -4.33 6.86
C ASP A 40 -4.34 -3.52 5.58
N PRO A 41 -5.61 -3.45 5.12
CA PRO A 41 -5.96 -2.68 3.93
C PRO A 41 -5.67 -1.18 4.06
N LYS A 42 -5.55 -0.65 5.28
CA LYS A 42 -5.25 0.76 5.54
C LYS A 42 -3.77 1.08 5.52
N THR A 43 -2.88 0.09 5.62
CA THR A 43 -1.42 0.27 5.53
C THR A 43 -0.86 -0.26 4.22
N HIS A 44 -1.51 -1.24 3.60
CA HIS A 44 -0.97 -1.88 2.42
C HIS A 44 -0.93 -0.92 1.20
N PRO A 45 0.23 -0.73 0.53
CA PRO A 45 0.41 0.24 -0.56
C PRO A 45 -0.57 0.11 -1.73
N ALA A 46 -1.07 -1.11 -1.98
CA ALA A 46 -2.07 -1.36 -3.03
C ALA A 46 -3.42 -0.67 -2.78
N TRP A 47 -3.80 -0.40 -1.54
CA TRP A 47 -5.07 0.24 -1.19
C TRP A 47 -4.91 1.70 -0.73
N THR A 48 -3.76 2.05 -0.16
CA THR A 48 -3.46 3.44 0.24
C THR A 48 -2.94 4.31 -0.90
N GLY A 49 -2.70 3.72 -2.07
CA GLY A 49 -2.21 4.45 -3.25
C GLY A 49 -0.85 5.11 -3.02
N GLY A 50 -0.02 4.52 -2.15
CA GLY A 50 1.24 5.10 -1.69
C GLY A 50 2.15 5.64 -2.80
N SER A 51 2.84 6.74 -2.47
CA SER A 51 3.78 7.64 -3.17
C SER A 51 4.83 7.04 -4.15
N THR A 52 4.72 5.78 -4.54
CA THR A 52 5.58 5.13 -5.54
C THR A 52 5.66 5.95 -6.83
N GLN A 53 4.52 6.51 -7.26
CA GLN A 53 4.44 7.41 -8.42
C GLN A 53 5.19 8.75 -8.28
N LEU A 54 5.42 9.24 -7.05
CA LEU A 54 6.11 10.51 -6.79
C LEU A 54 7.63 10.31 -6.71
N LEU A 55 8.09 9.22 -6.08
CA LEU A 55 9.50 8.82 -6.05
C LEU A 55 10.06 8.56 -7.45
N ASP A 56 9.28 7.95 -8.35
CA ASP A 56 9.68 7.70 -9.74
C ASP A 56 9.80 8.97 -10.60
N ARG A 57 9.10 10.06 -10.24
CA ARG A 57 9.17 11.34 -10.97
C ARG A 57 10.47 12.11 -10.68
N GLY A 58 10.94 12.08 -9.44
CA GLY A 58 12.17 12.78 -9.02
C GLY A 58 13.42 12.30 -9.77
N GLY A 59 13.53 10.98 -9.98
CA GLY A 59 14.66 10.39 -10.70
C GLY A 59 14.64 10.64 -12.21
N ARG A 60 13.46 10.69 -12.82
CA ARG A 60 13.33 10.92 -14.28
C ARG A 60 13.65 12.36 -14.66
N LEU A 61 13.24 13.34 -13.85
CA LEU A 61 13.53 14.76 -14.09
C LEU A 61 15.03 15.07 -13.94
N SER A 62 15.67 14.51 -12.90
CA SER A 62 17.12 14.63 -12.70
C SER A 62 17.92 13.98 -13.85
N ARG A 63 17.52 12.79 -14.30
CA ARG A 63 18.15 12.11 -15.47
C ARG A 63 17.94 12.87 -16.78
N PHE A 64 16.77 13.49 -16.98
CA PHE A 64 16.50 14.35 -18.13
C PHE A 64 17.40 15.59 -18.11
N ASN A 65 17.44 16.33 -16.99
CA ASN A 65 18.31 17.50 -16.84
C ASN A 65 19.79 17.15 -17.00
N SER A 66 20.23 15.99 -16.51
CA SER A 66 21.63 15.54 -16.66
C SER A 66 21.98 15.19 -18.11
N ARG A 67 21.03 14.67 -18.90
CA ARG A 67 21.25 14.29 -20.30
C ARG A 67 21.09 15.45 -21.28
N PHE A 68 20.18 16.38 -21.00
CA PHE A 68 19.77 17.43 -21.94
C PHE A 68 20.06 18.86 -21.43
N GLY A 69 20.56 19.03 -20.21
CA GLY A 69 20.85 20.35 -19.62
C GLY A 69 21.95 21.15 -20.33
N ASN A 70 22.84 20.47 -21.07
CA ASN A 70 23.86 21.11 -21.90
C ASN A 70 23.43 21.32 -23.36
N ILE A 71 22.21 20.94 -23.75
CA ILE A 71 21.67 21.30 -25.07
C ILE A 71 21.15 22.74 -24.97
N SER A 72 22.06 23.69 -25.14
CA SER A 72 21.69 25.04 -25.53
C SER A 72 21.03 24.95 -26.90
N PHE A 73 19.70 25.14 -26.97
CA PHE A 73 19.00 25.43 -28.22
C PHE A 73 19.45 26.81 -28.72
N GLY A 74 20.66 26.87 -29.26
CA GLY A 74 21.27 28.07 -29.83
C GLY A 74 20.74 28.32 -31.23
N GLY A 75 19.68 29.11 -31.33
CA GLY A 75 19.22 29.76 -32.55
C GLY A 75 18.99 31.24 -32.29
N ASN A 76 20.08 32.01 -32.25
CA ASN A 76 20.08 33.46 -32.20
C ASN A 76 19.17 34.04 -33.32
N LYS A 77 18.14 34.80 -32.95
CA LYS A 77 17.57 35.86 -33.81
C LYS A 77 17.15 37.07 -32.97
N GLY A 78 18.08 38.01 -32.88
CA GLY A 78 17.86 39.45 -33.03
C GLY A 78 16.74 40.10 -32.22
N LYS A 79 17.13 40.88 -31.22
CA LYS A 79 16.39 42.10 -30.86
C LYS A 79 17.32 43.30 -31.03
N LYS A 80 16.95 44.15 -32.00
CA LYS A 80 17.15 45.59 -31.90
C LYS A 80 16.48 46.11 -30.63
#